data_AF-A0A1B9L318-F1
#
_entry.id   AF-A0A1B9L318-F1
#
_cell.length_a   1.000
_cell.length_b   1.000
_cell.length_c   1.000
_cell.angle_alpha   90.00
_cell.angle_beta   90.00
_cell.angle_gamma   90.00
#
_symmetry.space_group_name_H-M   'P 1'
#
loop_
_entity.id
_entity.type
_entity.pdbx_description
1 polymer ?
#
loop_
_entity_poly.entity_id
_entity_poly.type
_entity_poly.pdbx_seq_one_letter_code
_entity_poly.pdbx_strand_id
1 'polypeptide(L)'
;MPLLLLSYSVNSQALSAQTSLDIHGTAPYLTFDGGVTKANDISSLLGITLSDGTTIKANEDNSSATNPIELPNDLDTFETIQSMVPFPRFGNNNYPIINLNDVVNAPYNYGRDDDVMMASVRQEV
;
A
#
# COMPACT_ATOMS: atom_id res chain seq x y z
N MET A 1 37.20 -7.14 -71.71
CA MET A 1 36.98 -8.00 -70.53
C MET A 1 35.97 -7.30 -69.65
N PRO A 2 34.74 -7.82 -69.48
CA PRO A 2 33.71 -7.10 -68.74
C PRO A 2 33.97 -7.17 -67.24
N LEU A 3 33.62 -6.10 -66.53
CA LEU A 3 33.74 -5.97 -65.08
C LEU A 3 32.57 -6.71 -64.42
N LEU A 4 32.86 -7.74 -63.63
CA LEU A 4 31.87 -8.54 -62.92
C LEU A 4 31.50 -7.83 -61.60
N LEU A 5 30.33 -7.18 -61.54
CA LEU A 5 29.82 -6.64 -60.26
C LEU A 5 29.19 -7.78 -59.44
N LEU A 6 29.88 -8.18 -58.37
CA LEU A 6 29.33 -9.12 -57.38
C LEU A 6 28.26 -8.43 -56.53
N SER A 7 27.01 -8.85 -56.70
CA SER A 7 25.91 -8.51 -55.80
C SER A 7 26.12 -9.29 -54.50
N TYR A 8 26.64 -8.65 -53.44
CA TYR A 8 26.68 -9.27 -52.12
C TYR A 8 25.40 -8.90 -51.35
N SER A 9 24.67 -9.92 -50.91
CA SER A 9 23.55 -9.75 -49.97
C SER A 9 24.10 -9.65 -48.55
N VAL A 10 23.85 -8.52 -47.89
CA VAL A 10 24.02 -8.40 -46.43
C VAL A 10 22.81 -9.03 -45.74
N ASN A 11 22.81 -10.35 -45.63
CA ASN A 11 21.77 -11.06 -44.87
C ASN A 11 21.91 -10.67 -43.39
N SER A 12 20.87 -10.04 -42.82
CA SER A 12 20.78 -9.78 -41.38
C SER A 12 20.62 -11.10 -40.64
N GLN A 13 21.60 -11.47 -39.83
CA GLN A 13 21.55 -12.67 -38.98
C GLN A 13 20.97 -12.26 -37.63
N ALA A 14 19.73 -12.64 -37.36
CA ALA A 14 19.13 -12.47 -36.03
C ALA A 14 19.41 -13.70 -35.18
N LEU A 15 20.00 -13.51 -34.00
CA LEU A 15 20.22 -14.58 -33.04
C LEU A 15 18.89 -14.86 -32.32
N SER A 16 18.29 -16.04 -32.56
CA SER A 16 17.12 -16.49 -31.82
C SER A 16 17.53 -17.27 -30.57
N ALA A 17 16.96 -16.96 -29.43
CA ALA A 17 17.11 -17.74 -28.21
C ALA A 17 15.75 -18.36 -27.85
N GLN A 18 15.76 -19.66 -27.52
CA GLN A 18 14.59 -20.39 -27.10
C GLN A 18 14.90 -21.05 -25.75
N THR A 19 14.02 -20.87 -24.77
CA THR A 19 14.16 -21.54 -23.47
C THR A 19 13.76 -23.00 -23.63
N SER A 20 14.50 -23.90 -22.97
CA SER A 20 14.18 -25.33 -22.97
C SER A 20 12.93 -25.66 -22.14
N LEU A 21 12.45 -24.71 -21.35
CA LEU A 21 11.32 -24.82 -20.43
C LEU A 21 10.47 -23.55 -20.50
N ASP A 22 9.24 -23.65 -20.02
CA ASP A 22 8.37 -22.49 -19.82
C ASP A 22 8.99 -21.53 -18.79
N ILE A 23 8.80 -20.23 -19.00
CA ILE A 23 9.20 -19.23 -18.01
C ILE A 23 8.17 -19.26 -16.88
N HIS A 24 8.53 -19.91 -15.78
CA HIS A 24 7.73 -19.95 -14.57
C HIS A 24 7.94 -18.67 -13.74
N GLY A 25 7.17 -17.62 -14.06
CA GLY A 25 7.11 -16.39 -13.29
C GLY A 25 5.68 -16.04 -12.88
N THR A 26 5.50 -15.48 -11.69
CA THR A 26 4.23 -14.87 -11.26
C THR A 26 4.32 -13.35 -11.39
N ALA A 27 3.17 -12.69 -11.56
CA ALA A 27 3.12 -11.23 -11.45
C ALA A 27 3.69 -10.75 -10.11
N PRO A 28 4.31 -9.56 -10.06
CA PRO A 28 4.80 -9.00 -8.81
C PRO A 28 3.62 -8.74 -7.86
N TYR A 29 3.87 -8.88 -6.56
CA TYR A 29 2.93 -8.58 -5.49
C TYR A 29 3.66 -7.86 -4.36
N LEU A 30 2.93 -7.06 -3.59
CA LEU A 30 3.45 -6.45 -2.36
C LEU A 30 3.14 -7.33 -1.15
N THR A 31 4.09 -7.41 -0.23
CA THR A 31 3.94 -8.13 1.05
C THR A 31 4.82 -7.46 2.10
N PHE A 32 4.35 -7.46 3.35
CA PHE A 32 5.12 -7.00 4.52
C PHE A 32 5.37 -8.13 5.53
N ASP A 33 4.95 -9.35 5.22
CA ASP A 33 4.95 -10.52 6.10
C ASP A 33 5.62 -11.75 5.47
N GLY A 34 6.57 -11.52 4.55
CA GLY A 34 7.32 -12.60 3.90
C GLY A 34 6.50 -13.42 2.91
N GLY A 35 5.38 -12.88 2.40
CA GLY A 35 4.56 -13.47 1.35
C GLY A 35 3.31 -14.20 1.83
N VAL A 36 2.95 -14.07 3.11
CA VAL A 36 1.70 -14.62 3.66
C VAL A 36 0.51 -13.82 3.14
N THR A 37 0.57 -12.50 3.21
CA THR A 37 -0.40 -11.59 2.62
C THR A 37 0.16 -11.04 1.31
N LYS A 38 -0.62 -11.15 0.23
CA LYS A 38 -0.23 -10.70 -1.12
C LYS A 38 -1.18 -9.62 -1.61
N ALA A 39 -0.68 -8.40 -1.76
CA ALA A 39 -1.38 -7.30 -2.40
C ALA A 39 -1.06 -7.27 -3.89
N ASN A 40 -2.08 -7.49 -4.72
CA ASN A 40 -1.99 -7.30 -6.17
C ASN A 40 -2.46 -5.89 -6.60
N ASP A 41 -3.01 -5.12 -5.65
CA ASP A 41 -3.52 -3.77 -5.84
C ASP A 41 -3.27 -2.92 -4.58
N ILE A 42 -3.40 -1.59 -4.71
CA ILE A 42 -3.19 -0.65 -3.61
C ILE A 42 -4.40 -0.55 -2.65
N SER A 43 -5.60 -0.99 -3.09
CA SER A 43 -6.80 -0.94 -2.25
C SER A 43 -6.69 -1.85 -1.04
N SER A 44 -5.89 -2.90 -1.17
CA SER A 44 -5.57 -3.86 -0.12
C SER A 44 -4.66 -3.29 0.99
N LEU A 45 -4.00 -2.14 0.77
CA LEU A 45 -3.08 -1.53 1.76
C LEU A 45 -3.80 -0.92 2.97
N LEU A 46 -5.01 -0.41 2.72
CA LEU A 46 -5.85 0.24 3.72
C LEU A 46 -7.02 -0.65 4.15
N GLY A 47 -7.02 -1.91 3.69
CA GLY A 47 -8.00 -2.89 4.08
C GLY A 47 -7.67 -3.55 5.42
N ILE A 48 -8.70 -4.12 6.03
CA ILE A 48 -8.60 -4.93 7.22
C ILE A 48 -9.22 -6.31 6.98
N THR A 49 -8.74 -7.31 7.69
CA THR A 49 -9.36 -8.64 7.75
C THR A 49 -9.76 -8.91 9.18
N LEU A 50 -11.03 -9.23 9.39
CA LEU A 50 -11.58 -9.55 10.70
C LEU A 50 -11.21 -10.98 11.10
N SER A 51 -11.45 -11.35 12.35
CA SER A 51 -11.07 -12.66 12.91
C SER A 51 -11.80 -13.84 12.26
N ASP A 52 -12.97 -13.61 11.66
CA ASP A 52 -13.74 -14.59 10.88
C ASP A 52 -13.24 -14.74 9.43
N GLY A 53 -12.21 -13.98 9.04
CA GLY A 53 -11.65 -13.95 7.70
C GLY A 53 -12.34 -12.97 6.74
N THR A 54 -13.34 -12.21 7.20
CA THR A 54 -13.98 -11.18 6.39
C THR A 54 -12.99 -10.05 6.07
N THR A 55 -12.66 -9.88 4.79
CA THR A 55 -11.79 -8.78 4.32
C THR A 55 -12.64 -7.59 3.88
N ILE A 56 -12.36 -6.42 4.45
CA ILE A 56 -12.97 -5.14 4.10
C ILE A 56 -11.90 -4.27 3.45
N LYS A 57 -12.07 -3.94 2.17
CA LYS A 57 -11.18 -3.01 1.47
C LYS A 57 -11.69 -1.59 1.62
N ALA A 58 -10.77 -0.63 1.68
CA ALA A 58 -11.13 0.78 1.87
C ALA A 58 -12.04 1.35 0.75
N ASN A 59 -11.95 0.83 -0.47
CA ASN A 59 -12.80 1.25 -1.60
C ASN A 59 -14.18 0.56 -1.63
N GLU A 60 -14.41 -0.41 -0.76
CA GLU A 60 -15.65 -1.20 -0.65
C GLU A 60 -16.35 -0.97 0.70
N ASP A 61 -15.74 -0.17 1.58
CA ASP A 61 -16.28 0.17 2.88
C ASP A 61 -17.50 1.11 2.75
N ASN A 62 -18.63 0.68 3.31
CA ASN A 62 -19.89 1.43 3.38
C ASN A 62 -20.29 1.70 4.84
N SER A 63 -19.32 1.65 5.75
CA SER A 63 -19.54 1.91 7.17
C SER A 63 -19.93 3.37 7.44
N SER A 64 -20.70 3.57 8.51
CA SER A 64 -21.16 4.88 8.95
C SER A 64 -21.41 4.87 10.46
N ALA A 65 -21.69 6.04 11.04
CA ALA A 65 -22.00 6.15 12.46
C ALA A 65 -23.18 5.28 12.91
N THR A 66 -24.15 5.01 12.02
CA THR A 66 -25.33 4.17 12.30
C THR A 66 -25.18 2.73 11.77
N ASN A 67 -24.13 2.45 11.00
CA ASN A 67 -23.83 1.13 10.45
C ASN A 67 -22.31 0.91 10.53
N PRO A 68 -21.75 0.71 11.73
CA PRO A 68 -20.31 0.56 11.92
C PRO A 68 -19.83 -0.80 11.39
N ILE A 69 -18.51 -0.94 11.27
CA ILE A 69 -17.90 -2.27 11.12
C ILE A 69 -17.95 -2.95 12.49
N GLU A 70 -18.71 -4.04 12.59
CA GLU A 70 -18.83 -4.83 13.83
C GLU A 70 -17.80 -5.97 13.84
N LEU A 71 -17.21 -6.21 15.01
CA LEU A 71 -16.34 -7.38 15.20
C LEU A 71 -17.21 -8.63 15.30
N PRO A 72 -16.83 -9.74 14.64
CA PRO A 72 -17.69 -10.91 14.50
C PRO A 72 -17.83 -11.73 15.80
N ASN A 73 -16.93 -11.57 16.77
CA ASN A 73 -17.00 -12.28 18.06
C ASN A 73 -16.83 -11.34 19.26
N ASP A 74 -17.48 -11.66 20.39
CA ASP A 74 -17.44 -10.86 21.63
C ASP A 74 -16.04 -10.74 22.26
N LEU A 75 -15.15 -11.70 21.99
CA LEU A 75 -13.77 -11.71 22.50
C LEU A 75 -12.77 -11.09 21.54
N ASP A 76 -13.23 -10.63 20.37
CA ASP A 76 -12.35 -9.93 19.44
C ASP A 76 -11.92 -8.59 20.00
N THR A 77 -10.69 -8.24 19.66
CA THR A 77 -10.10 -6.96 20.03
C THR A 77 -9.49 -6.33 18.78
N PHE A 78 -9.10 -5.06 18.86
CA PHE A 78 -8.33 -4.45 17.76
C PHE A 78 -7.04 -5.18 17.45
N GLU A 79 -6.53 -5.98 18.39
CA GLU A 79 -5.42 -6.86 18.08
C GLU A 79 -5.88 -7.88 17.05
N THR A 80 -6.97 -8.62 17.21
CA THR A 80 -7.34 -9.73 16.31
C THR A 80 -7.59 -9.32 14.85
N ILE A 81 -7.83 -8.04 14.59
CA ILE A 81 -7.88 -7.47 13.24
C ILE A 81 -6.50 -7.63 12.56
N GLN A 82 -6.48 -8.15 11.35
CA GLN A 82 -5.30 -8.21 10.51
C GLN A 82 -5.28 -7.03 9.53
N SER A 83 -4.13 -6.37 9.42
CA SER A 83 -3.86 -5.34 8.40
C SER A 83 -2.69 -5.77 7.53
N MET A 84 -2.47 -5.07 6.42
CA MET A 84 -1.39 -5.35 5.46
C MET A 84 0.01 -5.26 6.11
N VAL A 85 0.19 -4.36 7.09
CA VAL A 85 1.43 -4.23 7.85
C VAL A 85 1.27 -5.03 9.15
N PRO A 86 2.04 -6.11 9.38
CA PRO A 86 1.83 -6.97 10.54
C PRO A 86 2.05 -6.23 11.84
N PHE A 87 1.18 -6.46 12.84
CA PHE A 87 1.37 -5.93 14.18
C PHE A 87 2.60 -6.51 14.89
N PRO A 88 3.14 -5.84 15.94
CA PRO A 88 4.31 -6.32 16.69
C PRO A 88 4.19 -7.75 17.21
N ARG A 89 2.99 -8.19 17.61
CA ARG A 89 2.76 -9.58 18.08
C ARG A 89 3.06 -10.64 17.01
N PHE A 90 3.08 -10.27 15.73
CA PHE A 90 3.44 -11.12 14.61
C PHE A 90 4.91 -10.99 14.20
N GLY A 91 5.75 -10.42 15.07
CA GLY A 91 7.20 -10.31 14.85
C GLY A 91 7.64 -9.05 14.09
N ASN A 92 6.73 -8.11 13.80
CA ASN A 92 7.12 -6.82 13.24
C ASN A 92 7.59 -5.84 14.32
N ASN A 93 8.88 -5.87 14.62
CA ASN A 93 9.50 -4.96 15.59
C ASN A 93 9.59 -3.50 15.10
N ASN A 94 9.24 -3.21 13.85
CA ASN A 94 9.28 -1.88 13.24
C ASN A 94 7.87 -1.42 12.83
N TYR A 95 6.87 -1.73 13.64
CA TYR A 95 5.53 -1.20 13.43
C TYR A 95 5.51 0.31 13.66
N PRO A 96 4.86 1.11 12.80
CA PRO A 96 4.81 2.56 12.97
C PRO A 96 4.10 2.93 14.27
N ILE A 97 4.81 3.61 15.15
CA ILE A 97 4.31 4.13 16.43
C ILE A 97 4.60 5.63 16.43
N ILE A 98 3.58 6.42 16.77
CA ILE A 98 3.71 7.86 16.97
C ILE A 98 2.99 8.24 18.26
N ASN A 99 3.61 9.07 19.09
CA ASN A 99 2.93 9.53 20.30
C ASN A 99 1.84 10.52 19.91
N LEU A 100 0.70 10.45 20.62
CA LEU A 100 -0.39 11.39 20.38
C LEU A 100 0.07 12.85 20.53
N ASN A 101 0.96 13.13 21.49
CA ASN A 101 1.57 14.45 21.66
C ASN A 101 2.33 14.93 20.42
N ASP A 102 3.00 14.03 19.71
CA ASP A 102 3.74 14.37 18.49
C ASP A 102 2.74 14.65 17.36
N VAL A 103 1.65 13.87 17.26
CA VAL A 103 0.58 14.07 16.27
C VAL A 103 -0.07 15.45 16.40
N VAL A 104 -0.43 15.86 17.62
CA VAL A 104 -1.20 17.10 17.86
C VAL A 104 -0.34 18.37 17.90
N ASN A 105 0.94 18.26 18.25
CA ASN A 105 1.85 19.40 18.34
C ASN A 105 2.76 19.52 17.11
N ALA A 106 3.60 20.54 17.08
CA ALA A 106 4.64 20.65 16.06
C ALA A 106 5.56 19.42 16.10
N PRO A 107 5.95 18.87 14.93
CA PRO A 107 5.76 19.42 13.59
C PRO A 107 4.42 19.07 12.92
N TYR A 108 3.68 18.08 13.40
CA TYR A 108 2.55 17.51 12.66
C TYR A 108 1.26 18.33 12.77
N ASN A 109 0.99 18.94 13.93
CA ASN A 109 -0.10 19.89 14.16
C ASN A 109 -1.51 19.37 13.76
N TYR A 110 -1.75 18.06 13.78
CA TYR A 110 -3.07 17.50 13.46
C TYR A 110 -4.08 17.87 14.55
N GLY A 111 -5.14 18.59 14.18
CA GLY A 111 -6.22 19.00 15.08
C GLY A 111 -6.16 20.46 15.54
N ARG A 112 -5.22 21.26 15.04
CA ARG A 112 -5.37 22.72 15.06
C ARG A 112 -6.47 23.09 14.06
N ASP A 113 -7.47 23.83 14.52
CA ASP A 113 -8.44 24.45 13.63
C ASP A 113 -7.78 25.62 12.88
N ASP A 114 -8.32 25.94 11.70
CA ASP A 114 -7.91 27.10 10.91
C ASP A 114 -8.49 28.41 11.48
N ASP A 115 -9.11 28.39 12.66
CA ASP A 115 -9.76 29.55 13.26
C ASP A 115 -8.69 30.50 13.81
N VAL A 116 -8.13 31.30 12.90
CA VAL A 116 -7.28 32.44 13.16
C VAL A 116 -8.07 33.39 14.05
N MET A 117 -7.69 33.50 15.33
CA MET A 117 -8.17 34.56 16.21
C MET A 117 -7.78 35.91 15.61
N MET A 118 -8.69 36.50 14.83
CA MET A 118 -8.65 37.88 14.37
C MET A 118 -8.86 38.80 15.57
N ALA A 119 -7.81 39.00 16.38
CA ALA A 119 -7.75 40.10 17.31
C ALA A 119 -7.30 41.36 16.57
N SER A 120 -8.20 41.90 15.73
CA SER A 120 -8.16 43.32 15.38
C SER A 120 -8.72 44.10 16.57
N VAL A 121 -7.83 44.66 17.40
CA VAL A 121 -8.14 45.90 18.12
C VAL A 121 -6.94 46.82 17.99
N ARG A 122 -7.06 47.77 17.06
CA ARG A 122 -6.34 49.04 17.13
C ARG A 122 -6.74 49.71 18.45
N GLN A 123 -5.80 49.95 19.34
CA GLN A 123 -5.90 51.08 20.26
C GLN A 123 -4.88 52.12 19.80
N GLU A 124 -5.39 53.08 19.05
CA GLU A 124 -4.86 54.43 19.06
C GLU A 124 -4.98 54.97 20.49
N VAL A 125 -3.85 55.41 21.06
CA VAL A 125 -3.74 56.64 21.85
C VAL A 125 -2.36 57.22 21.59
#